data_AF-A0A953X8M7-F1
#
_entry.id   AF-A0A953X8M7-F1
#
_cell.length_a   1.000
_cell.length_b   1.000
_cell.length_c   1.000
_cell.angle_alpha   90.00
_cell.angle_beta   90.00
_cell.angle_gamma   90.00
#
_symmetry.space_group_name_H-M   'P 1'
#
loop_
_entity.id
_entity.type
_entity.pdbx_description
1 polymer ?
#
loop_
_entity_poly.entity_id
_entity_poly.type
_entity_poly.pdbx_seq_one_letter_code
_entity_poly.pdbx_strand_id
1 'polypeptide(L)'
;MNFSSDTSAPAHARVIEALLDANSGMEGSYGGDSATAAVRPLLEAVFETDDFDFWMTASGTASNALALSCFCPPTGAVLCHEQAHIERDERGAPE
;
A
#
# COMPACT_ATOMS: atom_id res chain seq x y z
N MET A 1 -9.05 -26.49 -0.29
CA MET A 1 -9.48 -25.10 -0.55
C MET A 1 -9.60 -24.41 0.79
N ASN A 2 -8.82 -23.36 1.04
CA ASN A 2 -8.89 -22.59 2.28
C ASN A 2 -9.86 -21.41 2.08
N PHE A 3 -10.83 -21.25 2.98
CA PHE A 3 -11.83 -20.17 2.95
C PHE A 3 -11.74 -19.23 4.14
N SER A 4 -10.66 -19.29 4.92
CA SER A 4 -10.50 -18.43 6.11
C SER A 4 -10.23 -16.96 5.75
N SER A 5 -9.38 -16.70 4.76
CA SER A 5 -9.02 -15.37 4.27
C SER A 5 -8.28 -15.49 2.94
N ASP A 6 -8.47 -14.51 2.07
CA ASP A 6 -7.71 -14.29 0.84
C ASP A 6 -6.23 -13.97 1.07
N THR A 7 -5.86 -13.39 2.21
CA THR A 7 -4.45 -13.16 2.60
C THR A 7 -3.63 -14.45 2.76
N SER A 8 -4.29 -15.61 2.82
CA SER A 8 -3.65 -16.92 2.81
C SER A 8 -3.33 -17.45 1.41
N ALA A 9 -3.82 -16.78 0.36
CA ALA A 9 -3.53 -17.14 -1.02
C ALA A 9 -2.06 -16.84 -1.37
N PRO A 10 -1.42 -17.67 -2.21
CA PRO A 10 -0.09 -17.37 -2.72
C PRO A 10 -0.12 -16.16 -3.65
N ALA A 11 1.02 -15.50 -3.81
CA ALA A 11 1.20 -14.48 -4.83
C ALA A 11 0.98 -15.09 -6.24
N HIS A 12 0.41 -14.30 -7.14
CA HIS A 12 0.26 -14.69 -8.53
C HIS A 12 1.64 -14.92 -9.18
N ALA A 13 1.78 -15.96 -10.02
CA ALA A 13 3.09 -16.35 -10.59
C ALA A 13 3.83 -15.20 -11.28
N ARG A 14 3.10 -14.34 -12.02
CA ARG A 14 3.64 -13.14 -12.66
C ARG A 14 4.31 -12.15 -11.70
N VAL A 15 3.86 -12.09 -10.44
CA VAL A 15 4.50 -11.25 -9.41
C VAL A 15 5.85 -11.84 -9.03
N ILE A 16 5.93 -13.16 -8.88
CA ILE A 16 7.18 -13.85 -8.58
C ILE A 16 8.18 -13.72 -9.73
N GLU A 17 7.72 -13.87 -10.98
CA GLU A 17 8.53 -13.63 -12.18
C GLU A 17 9.08 -12.19 -12.20
N ALA A 18 8.24 -11.18 -11.97
CA ALA A 18 8.66 -9.78 -11.95
C ALA A 18 9.69 -9.49 -10.85
N LEU A 19 9.58 -10.13 -9.69
CA LEU A 19 10.58 -10.02 -8.62
C LEU A 19 11.92 -10.62 -9.04
N LEU A 20 11.92 -11.74 -9.78
CA LEU A 20 13.15 -12.35 -10.30
C LEU A 20 13.80 -11.45 -11.35
N ASP A 21 13.01 -10.88 -12.26
CA ASP A 21 13.50 -9.96 -13.30
C ASP A 21 14.13 -8.70 -12.67
N ALA A 22 13.49 -8.14 -11.64
CA ALA A 22 13.99 -6.98 -10.89
C ALA A 22 15.24 -7.28 -10.05
N ASN A 23 15.53 -8.56 -9.75
CA ASN A 23 16.70 -8.97 -8.96
C ASN A 23 17.97 -9.07 -9.81
N SER A 24 18.19 -8.12 -10.71
CA SER A 24 19.37 -8.06 -11.58
C SER A 24 19.94 -6.65 -11.65
N GLY A 25 21.26 -6.51 -11.60
CA GLY A 25 21.93 -5.22 -11.61
C GLY A 25 21.82 -4.43 -10.30
N MET A 26 22.15 -3.14 -10.36
CA MET A 26 22.08 -2.20 -9.24
C MET A 26 21.05 -1.13 -9.58
N GLU A 27 20.21 -0.78 -8.61
CA GLU A 27 19.13 0.20 -8.75
C GLU A 27 19.19 1.24 -7.61
N GLY A 28 18.47 2.34 -7.77
CA GLY A 28 18.36 3.38 -6.76
C GLY A 28 17.58 2.92 -5.52
N SER A 29 18.04 3.31 -4.33
CA SER A 29 17.32 3.04 -3.08
C SER A 29 16.13 3.99 -2.86
N TYR A 30 15.24 3.64 -1.94
CA TYR A 30 14.16 4.51 -1.43
C TYR A 30 13.20 5.04 -2.53
N GLY A 31 12.84 4.17 -3.48
CA GLY A 31 11.93 4.50 -4.58
C GLY A 31 12.59 5.18 -5.78
N GLY A 32 13.92 5.29 -5.77
CA GLY A 32 14.71 5.78 -6.91
C GLY A 32 14.98 4.73 -7.99
N ASP A 33 14.31 3.59 -7.95
CA ASP A 33 14.47 2.48 -8.89
C ASP A 33 13.51 2.56 -10.08
N SER A 34 13.88 1.89 -11.16
CA SER A 34 13.10 1.86 -12.40
C SER A 34 11.69 1.24 -12.24
N ALA A 35 11.52 0.26 -11.35
CA ALA A 35 10.21 -0.36 -11.11
C ALA A 35 9.25 0.61 -10.41
N THR A 36 9.72 1.34 -9.40
CA THR A 36 8.94 2.39 -8.73
C THR A 36 8.58 3.51 -9.71
N ALA A 37 9.52 3.95 -10.57
CA ALA A 37 9.25 4.98 -11.57
C ALA A 37 8.13 4.60 -12.56
N ALA A 38 8.00 3.30 -12.88
CA ALA A 38 6.97 2.80 -13.78
C ALA A 38 5.56 2.79 -13.17
N VAL A 39 5.41 2.85 -11.83
CA VAL A 39 4.11 2.78 -11.16
C VAL A 39 3.28 4.04 -11.38
N ARG A 40 3.89 5.23 -11.32
CA ARG A 40 3.18 6.52 -11.47
C ARG A 40 2.31 6.59 -12.73
N PRO A 41 2.86 6.42 -13.96
CA PRO A 41 2.05 6.53 -15.17
C PRO A 41 0.95 5.47 -15.28
N LEU A 42 1.14 4.29 -14.66
CA LEU A 42 0.10 3.27 -14.60
C LEU A 42 -1.06 3.70 -13.70
N LEU A 43 -0.75 4.29 -12.55
CA LEU A 43 -1.78 4.78 -11.62
C LEU A 43 -2.47 6.05 -12.15
N GLU A 44 -1.74 6.99 -12.76
CA GLU A 44 -2.31 8.14 -13.47
C GLU A 44 -3.34 7.70 -14.52
N ALA A 45 -3.01 6.67 -15.32
CA ALA A 45 -3.92 6.10 -16.30
C ALA A 45 -5.14 5.41 -15.67
N VAL A 46 -4.96 4.69 -14.55
CA VAL A 46 -6.07 4.02 -13.83
C VAL A 46 -7.02 5.01 -13.18
N PHE A 47 -6.48 6.10 -12.62
CA PHE A 47 -7.26 7.13 -11.92
C PHE A 47 -7.69 8.29 -12.82
N GLU A 48 -7.30 8.28 -14.10
CA GLU A 48 -7.64 9.29 -15.10
C GLU A 48 -7.26 10.71 -14.65
N THR A 49 -6.09 10.86 -14.04
CA THR A 49 -5.57 12.15 -13.55
C THR A 49 -4.10 12.33 -13.87
N ASP A 50 -3.73 13.54 -14.27
CA ASP A 50 -2.34 13.95 -14.47
C ASP A 50 -1.71 14.53 -13.17
N ASP A 51 -2.52 14.70 -12.12
CA ASP A 51 -2.09 15.11 -10.78
C ASP A 51 -2.26 13.92 -9.84
N PHE A 52 -1.19 13.13 -9.72
CA PHE A 52 -1.17 11.92 -8.91
C PHE A 52 0.13 11.82 -8.13
N ASP A 53 0.09 11.28 -6.92
CA ASP A 53 1.27 10.88 -6.17
C ASP A 53 0.99 9.61 -5.37
N PHE A 54 2.04 8.85 -5.04
CA PHE A 54 1.89 7.61 -4.28
C PHE A 54 3.08 7.34 -3.37
N TRP A 55 2.79 6.58 -2.32
CA TRP A 55 3.78 6.03 -1.41
C TRP A 55 3.55 4.53 -1.25
N MET A 56 4.63 3.76 -1.37
CA MET A 56 4.59 2.32 -1.14
C MET A 56 4.77 2.06 0.36
N THR A 57 3.88 1.24 0.92
CA THR A 57 3.97 0.77 2.31
C THR A 57 4.01 -0.75 2.32
N ALA A 58 4.42 -1.33 3.44
CA ALA A 58 4.53 -2.79 3.57
C ALA A 58 3.19 -3.49 3.80
N SER A 59 2.14 -2.77 4.22
CA SER A 59 0.84 -3.38 4.57
C SER A 59 -0.31 -2.37 4.56
N GLY A 60 -1.54 -2.88 4.48
CA GLY A 60 -2.75 -2.05 4.58
C GLY A 60 -2.82 -1.26 5.89
N THR A 61 -2.46 -1.87 7.02
CA THR A 61 -2.39 -1.18 8.32
C THR A 61 -1.42 -0.01 8.30
N ALA A 62 -0.24 -0.17 7.70
CA ALA A 62 0.73 0.92 7.59
C ALA A 62 0.21 2.05 6.68
N SER A 63 -0.44 1.71 5.57
CA SER A 63 -1.10 2.71 4.70
C SER A 63 -2.16 3.50 5.42
N ASN A 64 -3.07 2.84 6.14
CA ASN A 64 -4.15 3.49 6.86
C ASN A 64 -3.62 4.41 7.96
N ALA A 65 -2.70 3.91 8.80
CA ALA A 65 -2.08 4.70 9.86
C ALA A 65 -1.36 5.94 9.31
N LEU A 66 -0.54 5.77 8.26
CA LEU A 66 0.18 6.88 7.64
C LEU A 66 -0.79 7.92 7.07
N ALA A 67 -1.77 7.49 6.28
CA ALA A 67 -2.76 8.39 5.69
C ALA A 67 -3.52 9.17 6.76
N LEU A 68 -4.03 8.49 7.80
CA LEU A 68 -4.79 9.14 8.87
C LEU A 68 -3.95 10.14 9.66
N SER A 69 -2.68 9.83 9.93
CA SER A 69 -1.75 10.75 10.61
C SER A 69 -1.51 12.06 9.83
N CYS A 70 -1.65 12.03 8.50
CA CYS A 70 -1.51 13.23 7.66
C CYS A 70 -2.73 14.15 7.75
N PHE A 71 -3.91 13.62 8.08
CA PHE A 71 -5.17 14.36 8.08
C PHE A 71 -5.72 14.66 9.49
N CYS A 72 -5.32 13.90 10.52
CA CYS A 72 -5.80 14.07 11.88
C CYS A 72 -4.66 14.48 12.82
N PRO A 73 -4.76 15.63 13.51
CA PRO A 73 -3.80 15.97 14.54
C PRO A 73 -3.93 15.04 15.77
N PRO A 74 -2.92 14.97 16.66
CA PRO A 74 -2.95 14.11 17.84
C PRO A 74 -4.10 14.40 18.83
N THR A 75 -4.71 15.59 18.75
CA THR A 75 -5.87 15.99 19.57
C THR A 75 -7.20 15.90 18.82
N GLY A 76 -7.18 15.41 17.58
CA GLY A 76 -8.35 15.21 16.75
C GLY A 76 -9.00 13.84 16.96
N ALA A 77 -10.02 13.54 16.16
CA ALA A 77 -10.67 12.24 16.12
C ALA A 77 -10.98 11.85 14.67
N VAL A 78 -10.82 10.57 14.36
CA VAL A 78 -11.21 9.98 13.08
C VAL A 78 -12.56 9.29 13.25
N LEU A 79 -13.56 9.70 12.47
CA LEU A 79 -14.86 9.03 12.46
C LEU A 79 -14.83 7.84 11.51
N CYS A 80 -15.22 6.66 12.01
CA CYS A 80 -15.33 5.46 11.20
C CYS A 80 -16.52 4.59 11.63
N HIS A 81 -16.87 3.61 10.81
CA HIS A 81 -17.90 2.62 11.14
C HIS A 81 -17.37 1.68 12.24
N GLU A 82 -18.24 1.18 13.12
CA GLU A 82 -17.85 0.28 14.23
C GLU A 82 -17.17 -1.04 13.78
N GLN A 83 -17.36 -1.41 12.51
CA GLN A 83 -16.75 -2.58 11.87
C GLN A 83 -15.58 -2.23 10.94
N ALA A 84 -15.13 -0.98 10.92
CA ALA A 84 -13.99 -0.60 10.10
C ALA A 84 -12.71 -1.30 10.57
N HIS A 85 -11.85 -1.68 9.63
CA HIS A 85 -10.61 -2.39 9.93
C HIS A 85 -9.69 -1.55 10.86
N ILE A 86 -9.64 -0.23 10.64
CA ILE A 86 -8.90 0.72 11.48
C ILE A 86 -9.33 0.71 12.97
N GLU A 87 -10.60 0.40 13.24
CA GLU A 87 -11.16 0.30 14.60
C GLU A 87 -10.96 -1.11 15.20
N ARG A 88 -11.14 -2.16 14.37
CA ARG A 88 -11.28 -3.54 14.88
C ARG A 88 -9.98 -4.34 14.87
N ASP A 89 -9.19 -4.19 13.81
CA ASP A 89 -8.16 -5.16 13.43
C ASP A 89 -6.77 -4.55 13.29
N GLU A 90 -6.66 -3.21 13.31
CA GLU A 90 -5.39 -2.47 13.24
C GLU A 90 -4.82 -2.07 14.59
N ARG A 91 -5.51 -2.42 15.69
CA ARG A 91 -5.00 -2.37 17.07
C ARG A 91 -4.41 -1.02 17.49
N GLY A 92 -5.05 0.08 17.10
CA GLY A 92 -4.61 1.44 17.44
C GLY A 92 -3.39 1.93 16.65
N ALA A 93 -3.00 1.25 15.56
CA ALA A 93 -1.96 1.77 14.66
C ALA A 93 -2.26 3.19 14.11
N PRO A 94 -3.53 3.59 13.90
CA PRO A 94 -3.87 4.96 13.49
C PRO A 94 -3.99 5.98 14.64
N GLU A 95 -3.96 5.54 15.91
CA GLU A 95 -4.09 6.39 17.11
C GLU A 95 -2.72 6.91 17.59
#